data_AF-A0A7T8K901-F1
#
_entry.id   AF-A0A7T8K901-F1
#
_cell.length_a   1.000
_cell.length_b   1.000
_cell.length_c   1.000
_cell.angle_alpha   90.00
_cell.angle_beta   90.00
_cell.angle_gamma   90.00
#
_symmetry.space_group_name_H-M   'P 1'
#
loop_
_entity.id
_entity.type
_entity.pdbx_description
1 polymer ?
#
loop_
_entity_poly.entity_id
_entity_poly.type
_entity_poly.pdbx_seq_one_letter_code
_entity_poly.pdbx_strand_id
1 'polypeptide(L)'
;MFQKVCQPARSKSDVELASRLVELLVHAKVSPRAQGIAYSCLLDVYSQREEFSMGLNTLNASLDSGVRLEDINRTALLRLKIGLEKMGLGVPFSVPKKSSSLAGEYEEQEEEA
;
A
#
# COMPACT_ATOMS: atom_id res chain seq x y z
N MET A 1 10.64 8.48 6.92
CA MET A 1 9.19 8.19 6.90
C MET A 1 8.55 8.93 5.72
N PHE A 2 8.01 8.23 4.71
CA PHE A 2 7.45 8.85 3.49
C PHE A 2 6.14 9.63 3.71
N GLN A 3 5.64 9.70 4.95
CA GLN A 3 4.40 10.37 5.32
C GLN A 3 4.32 11.83 4.84
N LYS A 4 5.44 12.58 4.86
CA LYS A 4 5.48 13.97 4.37
C LYS A 4 5.16 14.11 2.87
N VAL A 5 5.29 13.04 2.09
CA VAL A 5 4.90 12.99 0.67
C VAL A 5 3.53 12.34 0.52
N CYS A 6 3.31 11.21 1.21
CA CYS A 6 2.06 10.47 1.10
C CYS A 6 0.82 11.24 1.61
N GLN A 7 0.97 12.06 2.65
CA GLN A 7 -0.15 12.84 3.19
C GLN A 7 -0.62 13.90 2.20
N PRO A 8 0.24 14.81 1.68
CA PRO A 8 -0.17 15.75 0.63
C PRO A 8 -0.78 15.08 -0.59
N ALA A 9 -0.20 13.95 -1.03
CA ALA A 9 -0.72 13.21 -2.19
C ALA A 9 -2.16 12.73 -1.96
N ARG A 10 -2.44 12.10 -0.81
CA ARG A 10 -3.81 11.65 -0.45
C ARG A 10 -4.77 12.78 -0.16
N SER A 11 -4.33 13.87 0.46
CA SER A 11 -5.21 14.99 0.80
C SER A 11 -5.69 15.76 -0.44
N LYS A 12 -4.89 15.74 -1.52
CA LYS A 12 -5.18 16.43 -2.77
C LYS A 12 -5.59 15.49 -3.91
N SER A 13 -5.68 14.18 -3.64
CA SER A 13 -5.85 13.16 -4.69
C SER A 13 -4.84 13.30 -5.83
N ASP A 14 -3.60 13.65 -5.49
CA ASP A 14 -2.54 13.99 -6.43
C ASP A 14 -1.85 12.71 -6.95
N VAL A 15 -2.34 12.23 -8.09
CA VAL A 15 -1.82 11.04 -8.78
C VAL A 15 -0.37 11.24 -9.21
N GLU A 16 0.00 12.44 -9.66
CA GLU A 16 1.35 12.71 -10.14
C GLU A 16 2.37 12.59 -9.01
N LEU A 17 2.08 13.21 -7.86
CA LEU A 17 2.95 13.13 -6.69
C LEU A 17 3.08 11.70 -6.17
N ALA A 18 1.97 10.94 -6.10
CA ALA A 18 1.99 9.55 -5.67
C ALA A 18 2.75 8.65 -6.67
N SER A 19 2.57 8.86 -7.98
CA SER A 19 3.24 8.09 -9.03
C SER A 19 4.74 8.35 -9.03
N ARG A 20 5.18 9.60 -8.89
CA ARG A 20 6.61 9.95 -8.76
C ARG A 20 7.26 9.30 -7.56
N LEU A 21 6.53 9.19 -6.44
CA LEU A 21 7.03 8.49 -5.26
C LEU A 21 7.25 6.99 -5.56
N VAL A 22 6.31 6.34 -6.24
CA VAL A 22 6.47 4.94 -6.67
C VAL A 22 7.69 4.79 -7.57
N GLU A 23 7.79 5.60 -8.61
CA GLU A 23 8.92 5.59 -9.56
C GLU A 23 10.26 5.74 -8.83
N LEU A 24 10.38 6.75 -7.96
CA LEU A 24 11.61 6.98 -7.18
C LEU A 24 11.99 5.77 -6.33
N LEU A 25 11.04 5.13 -5.65
CA LEU A 25 11.35 3.99 -4.77
C LEU A 25 11.69 2.72 -5.55
N VAL A 26 11.02 2.49 -6.68
CA VAL A 26 11.35 1.38 -7.57
C VAL A 26 12.77 1.57 -8.13
N HIS A 27 13.11 2.75 -8.64
CA HIS A 27 14.45 3.04 -9.16
C HIS A 27 15.54 3.00 -8.08
N ALA A 28 15.24 3.45 -6.87
CA ALA A 28 16.16 3.39 -5.74
C ALA A 28 16.38 1.96 -5.20
N LYS A 29 15.67 0.95 -5.73
CA LYS A 29 15.77 -0.47 -5.32
C LYS A 29 15.65 -0.67 -3.82
N VAL A 30 14.76 0.10 -3.18
CA VAL A 30 14.47 -0.06 -1.74
C VAL A 30 13.72 -1.36 -1.47
N SER A 31 13.57 -1.73 -0.20
CA SER A 31 12.88 -2.95 0.20
C SER A 31 11.42 -3.01 -0.32
N PRO A 32 10.87 -4.21 -0.58
CA PRO A 32 9.47 -4.38 -1.01
C PRO A 32 8.47 -3.70 -0.06
N ARG A 33 8.75 -3.73 1.25
CA ARG A 33 7.93 -3.04 2.26
C ARG A 33 7.93 -1.51 2.09
N ALA A 34 9.07 -0.92 1.73
CA ALA A 34 9.14 0.52 1.46
C ALA A 34 8.41 0.90 0.16
N GLN A 35 8.55 0.08 -0.89
CA GLN A 35 7.77 0.23 -2.13
C GLN A 35 6.27 0.08 -1.86
N GLY A 36 5.88 -0.89 -1.03
CA GLY A 36 4.51 -1.12 -0.60
C GLY A 36 3.85 0.10 0.05
N ILE A 37 4.60 0.95 0.77
CA ILE A 37 4.10 2.23 1.30
C ILE A 37 3.74 3.20 0.17
N ALA A 38 4.57 3.30 -0.87
CA ALA A 38 4.31 4.18 -2.02
C ALA A 38 3.12 3.66 -2.85
N TYR A 39 3.07 2.37 -3.14
CA TYR A 39 1.92 1.74 -3.81
C TYR A 39 0.64 1.93 -2.99
N SER A 40 0.67 1.74 -1.67
CA SER A 40 -0.47 2.02 -0.80
C SER A 40 -1.00 3.45 -0.96
N CYS A 41 -0.09 4.43 -1.08
CA CYS A 41 -0.46 5.82 -1.29
C CYS A 41 -1.14 6.02 -2.64
N LEU A 42 -0.57 5.46 -3.70
CA LEU A 42 -1.12 5.58 -5.05
C LEU A 42 -2.47 4.87 -5.19
N LEU A 43 -2.65 3.70 -4.58
CA LEU A 43 -3.93 2.99 -4.54
C LEU A 43 -5.02 3.78 -3.81
N ASP A 44 -4.69 4.41 -2.68
CA ASP A 44 -5.63 5.30 -1.98
C ASP A 44 -6.05 6.47 -2.88
N VAL A 45 -5.10 7.10 -3.58
CA VAL A 45 -5.37 8.23 -4.49
C VAL A 45 -6.27 7.82 -5.65
N TYR A 46 -5.98 6.68 -6.31
CA TYR A 46 -6.87 6.17 -7.36
C TYR A 46 -8.26 5.84 -6.82
N SER A 47 -8.35 5.27 -5.62
CA SER A 47 -9.63 4.96 -4.99
C SER A 47 -10.44 6.21 -4.65
N GLN A 48 -9.80 7.31 -4.23
CA GLN A 48 -10.45 8.60 -3.98
C GLN A 48 -10.98 9.26 -5.26
N ARG A 49 -10.36 8.97 -6.40
CA ARG A 49 -10.77 9.47 -7.72
C ARG A 49 -11.73 8.54 -8.46
N GLU A 50 -12.15 7.44 -7.82
CA GLU A 50 -12.96 6.38 -8.42
C GLU A 50 -12.31 5.74 -9.67
N GLU A 51 -10.99 5.87 -9.80
CA GLU A 51 -10.18 5.32 -10.89
C GLU A 51 -9.75 3.87 -10.56
N PHE A 52 -10.71 3.01 -10.20
CA PHE A 52 -10.43 1.69 -9.65
C PHE A 52 -9.71 0.75 -10.64
N SER A 53 -9.97 0.86 -11.94
CA SER A 53 -9.23 0.11 -12.96
C SER A 53 -7.74 0.46 -12.99
N MET A 54 -7.41 1.74 -12.81
CA MET A 54 -6.01 2.20 -12.72
C MET A 54 -5.36 1.70 -11.42
N GLY A 55 -6.12 1.70 -10.32
CA GLY A 55 -5.70 1.08 -9.07
C GLY A 55 -5.41 -0.41 -9.22
N LEU A 56 -6.25 -1.17 -9.94
CA LEU A 56 -6.02 -2.59 -10.18
C LEU A 56 -4.79 -2.84 -11.05
N ASN A 57 -4.60 -2.08 -12.13
CA ASN A 57 -3.40 -2.17 -12.96
C ASN A 57 -2.13 -1.86 -12.17
N THR A 58 -2.20 -0.84 -11.30
CA THR A 58 -1.09 -0.47 -10.40
C THR A 58 -0.78 -1.57 -9.39
N LEU A 59 -1.80 -2.19 -8.81
CA LEU A 59 -1.64 -3.32 -7.90
C LEU A 59 -0.94 -4.48 -8.62
N ASN A 60 -1.42 -4.88 -9.80
CA ASN A 60 -0.81 -5.97 -10.58
C ASN A 60 0.66 -5.67 -10.91
N ALA A 61 0.96 -4.45 -11.38
CA ALA A 61 2.33 -4.04 -11.65
C ALA A 61 3.24 -4.07 -10.41
N SER A 62 2.70 -3.78 -9.22
CA SER A 62 3.46 -3.91 -7.97
C SER A 62 3.74 -5.38 -7.61
N LEU A 63 2.79 -6.28 -7.88
CA LEU A 63 2.97 -7.71 -7.65
C LEU A 63 4.02 -8.29 -8.60
N ASP A 64 4.00 -7.88 -9.86
CA ASP A 64 4.98 -8.27 -10.88
C ASP A 64 6.40 -7.75 -10.55
N SER A 65 6.52 -6.63 -9.84
CA SER A 65 7.81 -6.08 -9.40
C SER A 65 8.33 -6.70 -8.09
N GLY A 66 7.60 -7.66 -7.52
CA GLY A 66 8.01 -8.41 -6.32
C GLY A 66 7.49 -7.85 -5.00
N VAL A 67 6.65 -6.82 -5.02
CA VAL A 67 5.90 -6.39 -3.82
C VAL A 67 4.82 -7.43 -3.54
N ARG A 68 4.62 -7.80 -2.27
CA ARG A 68 3.54 -8.74 -1.91
C ARG A 68 2.34 -7.99 -1.34
N LEU A 69 1.17 -8.63 -1.34
CA LEU A 69 -0.05 -8.03 -0.79
C LEU A 69 0.12 -7.65 0.70
N GLU A 70 0.94 -8.38 1.45
CA GLU A 70 1.27 -8.12 2.85
C GLU A 70 2.13 -6.86 3.04
N ASP A 71 2.85 -6.43 2.02
CA ASP A 71 3.66 -5.22 2.02
C ASP A 71 2.81 -3.96 1.74
N ILE A 72 1.58 -4.14 1.23
CA ILE A 72 0.63 -3.07 0.93
C ILE A 72 -0.33 -2.87 2.10
N ASN A 73 -0.68 -1.61 2.37
CA ASN A 73 -1.62 -1.26 3.41
C ASN A 73 -2.98 -1.90 3.15
N ARG A 74 -3.42 -2.71 4.11
CA ARG A 74 -4.70 -3.42 4.07
C ARG A 74 -5.90 -2.52 3.79
N THR A 75 -5.93 -1.29 4.30
CA THR A 75 -7.06 -0.38 4.08
C THR A 75 -7.11 0.13 2.63
N ALA A 76 -5.97 0.34 1.99
CA ALA A 76 -5.90 0.69 0.58
C ALA A 76 -6.41 -0.46 -0.30
N LEU A 77 -6.00 -1.70 0.00
CA LEU A 77 -6.51 -2.91 -0.68
C LEU A 77 -8.04 -3.08 -0.51
N LEU A 78 -8.57 -2.83 0.68
CA LEU A 78 -10.01 -2.89 0.93
C LEU A 78 -10.78 -1.82 0.15
N ARG A 79 -10.29 -0.57 0.11
CA ARG A 79 -10.93 0.51 -0.65
C ARG A 79 -10.97 0.19 -2.13
N LEU A 80 -9.86 -0.30 -2.68
CA LEU A 80 -9.79 -0.73 -4.08
C LEU A 80 -10.76 -1.86 -4.36
N LYS A 81 -10.76 -2.91 -3.51
CA LYS A 81 -11.68 -4.05 -3.63
C LYS A 81 -13.15 -3.60 -3.67
N ILE A 82 -13.56 -2.79 -2.71
CA ILE A 82 -14.95 -2.29 -2.61
C ILE A 82 -15.31 -1.47 -3.86
N GLY A 83 -14.38 -0.66 -4.36
CA GLY A 83 -14.58 0.12 -5.58
C GLY A 83 -14.77 -0.76 -6.83
N LEU A 84 -13.91 -1.77 -7.01
CA LEU A 84 -14.04 -2.74 -8.10
C LEU A 84 -15.37 -3.48 -8.05
N GLU A 85 -15.78 -3.97 -6.86
CA GLU A 85 -17.07 -4.65 -6.68
C GLU A 85 -18.25 -3.74 -7.03
N LYS A 86 -18.21 -2.46 -6.64
CA LYS A 86 -19.25 -1.48 -6.99
C LYS A 86 -19.35 -1.22 -8.49
N MET A 87 -18.24 -1.30 -9.22
CA MET A 87 -18.22 -1.17 -10.68
C MET A 87 -18.65 -2.47 -11.40
N GLY A 88 -18.93 -3.56 -10.67
CA GLY A 88 -19.16 -4.87 -11.26
C GLY A 88 -17.89 -5.50 -11.85
N LEU A 89 -16.71 -5.02 -11.46
CA LEU A 89 -15.43 -5.57 -11.87
C LEU A 89 -15.01 -6.71 -10.94
N GLY A 90 -14.33 -7.70 -11.51
CA GLY A 90 -13.76 -8.81 -10.73
C GLY A 90 -12.64 -8.33 -9.79
N VAL A 91 -12.51 -9.00 -8.65
CA VAL A 91 -11.45 -8.75 -7.66
C VAL A 91 -10.48 -9.94 -7.71
N PRO A 92 -9.38 -9.87 -8.49
CA PRO A 92 -8.47 -11.01 -8.69
C PRO A 92 -7.46 -11.21 -7.55
N PHE A 93 -7.70 -10.61 -6.38
CA PHE A 93 -6.80 -10.67 -5.22
C PHE A 93 -7.57 -10.91 -3.93
N SER A 94 -6.92 -11.54 -2.96
CA SER A 94 -7.45 -11.69 -1.61
C SER A 94 -6.76 -10.71 -0.67
N VAL A 95 -7.53 -9.84 -0.03
CA VAL A 95 -6.99 -8.93 0.98
C VAL A 95 -6.44 -9.76 2.16
N PRO A 96 -5.15 -9.61 2.52
CA PRO A 96 -4.58 -10.34 3.64
C PRO A 96 -5.38 -10.11 4.93
N LYS A 97 -5.43 -11.14 5.78
CA LYS A 97 -5.96 -10.99 7.14
C LYS A 97 -5.15 -9.90 7.85
N LYS A 98 -5.75 -9.22 8.83
CA LYS A 98 -4.96 -8.34 9.71
C LYS A 98 -3.82 -9.17 10.27
N SER A 99 -2.59 -8.80 9.94
CA SER A 99 -1.41 -9.38 10.57
C SER A 99 -1.49 -9.06 12.05
N SER A 100 -1.78 -10.07 12.88
CA SER A 100 -1.52 -10.02 14.31
C SER A 100 -0.01 -10.14 14.50
N SER A 101 0.75 -9.13 14.08
CA SER A 101 2.19 -9.06 14.31
C SER A 101 2.40 -8.19 15.55
N LEU A 102 2.43 -8.87 16.70
CA LEU A 102 3.16 -8.60 17.93
C LEU A 102 3.36 -7.12 18.31
N ALA A 103 2.44 -6.60 19.12
CA ALA A 103 2.85 -5.82 20.28
C ALA A 103 3.16 -6.84 21.39
N GLY A 104 4.44 -7.03 21.74
CA GLY A 104 4.86 -7.90 22.83
C GLY A 104 5.97 -8.86 22.44
N GLU A 105 7.21 -8.43 22.66
CA GLU A 105 8.37 -9.25 23.07
C GLU A 105 9.54 -8.25 23.26
N TYR A 106 9.42 -7.44 24.32
CA TYR A 106 10.59 -7.08 25.12
C TYR A 106 10.47 -7.97 26.35
N GLU A 107 11.22 -9.06 26.37
CA GLU A 107 11.50 -9.76 27.62
C GLU A 107 12.32 -8.80 28.49
N GLU A 108 11.74 -8.37 29.61
CA GLU A 108 12.51 -7.83 30.73
C GLU A 108 13.44 -8.95 31.20
N GLN A 109 14.72 -8.83 30.89
CA GLN A 109 15.75 -9.52 31.65
C GLN A 109 15.85 -8.80 32.99
N GLU A 110 15.09 -9.27 33.99
CA GLU A 110 15.45 -9.05 35.39
C GLU A 110 16.74 -9.86 35.65
N GLU A 111 17.87 -9.15 35.57
CA GLU A 111 19.16 -9.64 36.02
C GLU A 111 19.18 -9.57 37.56
N GLU A 112 19.26 -10.75 38.20
CA GLU A 112 19.59 -10.90 39.62
C GLU A 112 20.95 -10.23 39.92
N ALA A 113 20.97 -9.29 40.87
CA ALA A 113 22.14 -8.99 41.71
C ALA A 113 21.72 -8.30 43.02
#